data_AF-A0A7C2LXU1-F1
#
_entry.id   AF-A0A7C2LXU1-F1
#
_cell.length_a   1.000
_cell.length_b   1.000
_cell.length_c   1.000
_cell.angle_alpha   90.00
_cell.angle_beta   90.00
_cell.angle_gamma   90.00
#
_symmetry.space_group_name_H-M   'P 1'
#
loop_
_entity.id
_entity.type
_entity.pdbx_description
1 polymer ?
#
loop_
_entity_poly.entity_id
_entity_poly.type
_entity_poly.pdbx_seq_one_letter_code
_entity_poly.pdbx_strand_id
1 'polypeptide(L)'
;MQVHSIISDTITPEIRLKGHQSIRFAPDGFSVLVSNASYRPYFLNSYLYPDAVSLHLLPRECERILSEMDLISFEGETVFIVDSQAVTLVPEKLFEETLAGEMLRRACAFPGTDRVCSRLLKDRPLVLVYAVPEEIALLGSSFHAEVKILHTLECLISLSDQVRASDHQRGVILAEIQPYTMDILVIMGDGIRLTNHYPLKDPSDFIYHTLNTMRQL
;
A
#
# COMPACT_ATOMS: atom_id res chain seq x y z
N MET A 1 20.90 0.94 -6.51
CA MET A 1 19.79 0.00 -6.30
C MET A 1 20.39 -1.34 -5.90
N GLN A 2 19.96 -1.88 -4.77
CA GLN A 2 20.31 -3.23 -4.31
C GLN A 2 19.13 -4.15 -4.59
N VAL A 3 19.40 -5.37 -5.08
CA VAL A 3 18.36 -6.36 -5.37
C VAL A 3 18.42 -7.46 -4.32
N HIS A 4 17.32 -7.65 -3.62
CA HIS A 4 17.14 -8.74 -2.67
C HIS A 4 16.13 -9.73 -3.23
N SER A 5 16.61 -10.89 -3.66
CA SER A 5 15.73 -12.00 -4.05
C SER A 5 15.47 -12.89 -2.83
N ILE A 6 14.20 -13.04 -2.48
CA ILE A 6 13.76 -13.82 -1.32
C ILE A 6 13.21 -15.17 -1.80
N ILE A 7 12.44 -15.16 -2.90
CA ILE A 7 11.90 -16.36 -3.53
C ILE A 7 12.11 -16.23 -5.04
N SER A 8 12.63 -17.27 -5.68
CA SER A 8 12.92 -17.27 -7.12
C SER A 8 12.67 -18.65 -7.73
N ASP A 9 11.40 -19.07 -7.73
CA ASP A 9 10.94 -20.25 -8.46
C ASP A 9 10.53 -19.87 -9.89
N THR A 10 10.54 -20.86 -10.79
CA THR A 10 10.12 -20.66 -12.18
C THR A 10 8.63 -20.29 -12.26
N ILE A 11 8.34 -19.14 -12.86
CA ILE A 11 6.97 -18.70 -13.12
C ILE A 11 6.43 -19.46 -14.33
N THR A 12 5.60 -20.47 -14.07
CA THR A 12 4.98 -21.30 -15.11
C THR A 12 3.89 -20.53 -15.87
N PRO A 13 3.51 -20.97 -17.10
CA PRO A 13 2.42 -20.36 -17.85
C PRO A 13 1.08 -20.34 -17.09
N GLU A 14 0.79 -21.38 -16.30
CA GLU A 14 -0.44 -21.42 -15.49
C GLU A 14 -0.45 -20.30 -14.43
N ILE A 15 0.68 -20.03 -13.79
CA ILE A 15 0.82 -18.93 -12.84
C ILE A 15 0.67 -17.58 -13.55
N ARG A 16 1.20 -17.43 -14.77
CA ARG A 16 1.04 -16.19 -15.56
C ARG A 16 -0.41 -15.89 -15.91
N LEU A 17 -1.19 -16.93 -16.21
CA LEU A 17 -2.59 -16.82 -16.64
C LEU A 17 -3.58 -16.64 -15.49
N LYS A 18 -3.33 -17.29 -14.35
CA LYS A 18 -4.30 -17.38 -13.24
C LYS A 18 -3.79 -16.92 -11.90
N GLY A 19 -2.51 -16.59 -11.81
CA GLY A 19 -1.89 -16.14 -10.57
C GLY A 19 -2.21 -14.69 -10.24
N HIS A 20 -1.50 -14.20 -9.23
CA HIS A 20 -1.56 -12.82 -8.79
C HIS A 20 -0.17 -12.22 -8.81
N GLN A 21 -0.07 -11.01 -9.32
CA GLN A 21 1.11 -10.17 -9.28
C GLN A 21 0.82 -8.96 -8.39
N SER A 22 1.71 -8.69 -7.45
CA SER A 22 1.62 -7.53 -6.56
C SER A 22 2.92 -6.74 -6.62
N ILE A 23 2.82 -5.44 -6.87
CA ILE A 23 3.97 -4.54 -6.97
C ILE A 23 3.77 -3.43 -5.95
N ARG A 24 4.65 -3.37 -4.95
CA ARG A 24 4.63 -2.33 -3.92
C ARG A 24 5.59 -1.21 -4.28
N PHE A 25 5.14 0.04 -4.22
CA PHE A 25 5.96 1.24 -4.34
C PHE A 25 6.01 1.96 -3.00
N ALA A 26 7.22 2.23 -2.52
CA ALA A 26 7.46 2.92 -1.26
C ALA A 26 8.72 3.80 -1.35
N PRO A 27 8.95 4.71 -0.39
CA PRO A 27 10.11 5.61 -0.47
C PRO A 27 11.47 4.90 -0.43
N ASP A 28 11.54 3.66 0.03
CA ASP A 28 12.74 2.83 0.03
C ASP A 28 12.98 2.08 -1.30
N GLY A 29 12.02 2.12 -2.23
CA GLY A 29 12.09 1.48 -3.54
C GLY A 29 10.81 0.75 -3.90
N PHE A 30 10.93 -0.38 -4.57
CA PHE A 30 9.77 -1.19 -4.94
C PHE A 30 10.03 -2.68 -4.78
N SER A 31 8.97 -3.46 -4.64
CA SER A 31 9.05 -4.92 -4.54
C SER A 31 7.98 -5.59 -5.38
N VAL A 32 8.31 -6.76 -5.92
CA VAL A 32 7.46 -7.52 -6.83
C VAL A 32 7.24 -8.90 -6.24
N LEU A 33 5.99 -9.27 -6.05
CA LEU A 33 5.54 -10.59 -5.64
C LEU A 33 4.72 -11.22 -6.78
N VAL A 34 5.03 -12.48 -7.13
CA VAL A 34 4.14 -13.31 -7.95
C VAL A 34 3.76 -14.55 -7.17
N SER A 35 2.47 -14.83 -7.14
CA SER A 35 1.88 -16.01 -6.52
C SER A 35 0.95 -16.75 -7.47
N ASN A 36 0.74 -18.04 -7.22
CA ASN A 36 -0.29 -18.81 -7.96
C ASN A 36 -1.71 -18.42 -7.53
N ALA A 37 -2.72 -19.04 -8.14
CA ALA A 37 -4.15 -18.81 -7.84
C ALA A 37 -4.57 -19.17 -6.39
N SER A 38 -3.70 -19.82 -5.61
CA SER A 38 -3.91 -20.12 -4.19
C SER A 38 -3.06 -19.23 -3.28
N TYR A 39 -2.55 -18.11 -3.80
CA TYR A 39 -1.68 -17.16 -3.09
C TYR A 39 -0.38 -17.74 -2.55
N ARG A 40 0.06 -18.90 -3.06
CA ARG A 40 1.39 -19.42 -2.75
C ARG A 40 2.44 -18.59 -3.50
N PRO A 41 3.44 -18.00 -2.83
CA PRO A 41 4.45 -17.19 -3.48
C PRO A 41 5.43 -18.05 -4.29
N TYR A 42 5.80 -17.57 -5.48
CA TYR A 42 6.79 -18.19 -6.38
C TYR A 42 7.94 -17.25 -6.72
N PHE A 43 7.69 -15.95 -6.66
CA PHE A 43 8.70 -14.95 -6.96
C PHE A 43 8.53 -13.80 -5.99
N LEU A 44 9.62 -13.38 -5.34
CA LEU A 44 9.65 -12.23 -4.46
C LEU A 44 11.01 -11.55 -4.55
N ASN A 45 11.05 -10.39 -5.19
CA ASN A 45 12.23 -9.54 -5.28
C ASN A 45 11.93 -8.13 -4.75
N SER A 46 12.87 -7.58 -4.00
CA SER A 46 12.86 -6.18 -3.57
C SER A 46 14.02 -5.41 -4.20
N TYR A 47 13.73 -4.21 -4.68
CA TYR A 47 14.65 -3.30 -5.36
C TYR A 47 14.78 -2.04 -4.50
N LEU A 48 15.82 -2.03 -3.66
CA LEU A 48 15.99 -1.03 -2.60
C LEU A 48 16.99 0.06 -3.01
N TYR A 49 16.72 1.28 -2.58
CA TYR A 49 17.62 2.42 -2.70
C TYR A 49 18.22 2.76 -1.34
N PRO A 50 19.48 3.21 -1.30
CA PRO A 50 20.16 3.53 -0.04
C PRO A 50 19.50 4.72 0.69
N ASP A 51 18.96 5.66 -0.06
CA ASP A 51 18.27 6.86 0.43
C ASP A 51 16.81 6.87 -0.05
N ALA A 52 15.97 7.65 0.63
CA ALA A 52 14.57 7.82 0.24
C ALA A 52 14.48 8.37 -1.20
N VAL A 53 13.63 7.74 -2.02
CA VAL A 53 13.38 8.12 -3.41
C VAL A 53 11.95 8.61 -3.57
N SER A 54 11.77 9.63 -4.40
CA SER A 54 10.43 10.09 -4.78
C SER A 54 9.69 8.99 -5.55
N LEU A 55 8.44 8.73 -5.14
CA LEU A 55 7.57 7.74 -5.80
C LEU A 55 7.35 8.03 -7.29
N HIS A 56 7.47 9.29 -7.72
CA HIS A 56 7.36 9.68 -9.14
C HIS A 56 8.51 9.15 -10.02
N LEU A 57 9.64 8.76 -9.41
CA LEU A 57 10.84 8.31 -10.14
C LEU A 57 10.92 6.78 -10.28
N LEU A 58 10.21 6.03 -9.45
CA LEU A 58 10.25 4.57 -9.42
C LEU A 58 9.57 3.88 -10.62
N PRO A 59 8.45 4.37 -11.19
CA PRO A 59 7.70 3.66 -12.21
C PRO A 59 8.51 3.28 -13.43
N ARG A 60 9.38 4.19 -13.90
CA ARG A 60 10.20 3.96 -15.10
C ARG A 60 11.18 2.81 -14.91
N GLU A 61 11.84 2.74 -13.75
CA GLU A 61 12.79 1.68 -13.47
C GLU A 61 12.10 0.35 -13.18
N CYS A 62 10.94 0.41 -12.52
CA CYS A 62 10.05 -0.74 -12.35
C CYS A 62 9.60 -1.31 -13.71
N GLU A 63 9.13 -0.48 -14.63
CA GLU A 63 8.71 -0.89 -15.98
C GLU A 63 9.85 -1.58 -16.74
N ARG A 64 11.05 -0.99 -16.72
CA ARG A 64 12.24 -1.56 -17.35
C ARG A 64 12.51 -2.97 -16.83
N ILE A 65 12.56 -3.14 -15.50
CA ILE A 65 12.84 -4.43 -14.86
C ILE A 65 11.74 -5.44 -15.17
N LEU A 66 10.48 -5.06 -15.02
CA LEU A 66 9.37 -5.97 -15.30
C LEU A 66 9.32 -6.38 -16.77
N SER A 67 9.70 -5.49 -17.70
CA SER A 67 9.78 -5.82 -19.13
C SER A 67 10.90 -6.84 -19.41
N GLU A 68 12.07 -6.67 -18.80
CA GLU A 68 13.19 -7.62 -18.91
C GLU A 68 12.85 -9.01 -18.35
N MET A 69 11.97 -9.05 -17.35
CA MET A 69 11.47 -10.28 -16.74
C MET A 69 10.22 -10.86 -17.42
N ASP A 70 9.74 -10.21 -18.48
CA ASP A 70 8.47 -10.53 -19.14
C ASP A 70 7.31 -10.57 -18.13
N LEU A 71 7.30 -9.69 -17.14
CA LEU A 71 6.29 -9.60 -16.09
C LEU A 71 5.22 -8.54 -16.35
N ILE A 72 5.40 -7.70 -17.37
CA ILE A 72 4.36 -6.78 -17.87
C ILE A 72 3.27 -7.54 -18.65
N SER A 73 3.63 -8.66 -19.28
CA SER A 73 2.72 -9.56 -20.01
C SER A 73 1.94 -10.50 -19.09
N PHE A 74 2.00 -10.32 -17.77
CA PHE A 74 1.25 -11.12 -16.81
C PHE A 74 -0.26 -10.92 -17.05
N GLU A 75 -0.98 -12.01 -17.34
CA GLU A 75 -2.41 -11.96 -17.70
C GLU A 75 -3.33 -12.13 -16.48
N GLY A 76 -2.81 -12.71 -15.40
CA GLY A 76 -3.50 -12.81 -14.12
C GLY A 76 -3.73 -11.46 -13.46
N GLU A 77 -4.27 -11.48 -12.24
CA GLU A 77 -4.58 -10.25 -11.52
C GLU A 77 -3.30 -9.49 -11.15
N THR A 78 -3.25 -8.20 -11.51
CA THR A 78 -2.14 -7.32 -11.14
C THR A 78 -2.62 -6.22 -10.21
N VAL A 79 -1.89 -6.03 -9.11
CA VAL A 79 -2.18 -5.03 -8.09
C VAL A 79 -0.95 -4.18 -7.81
N PHE A 80 -1.11 -2.86 -7.86
CA PHE A 80 -0.15 -1.92 -7.30
C PHE A 80 -0.53 -1.58 -5.87
N ILE A 81 0.46 -1.55 -4.99
CA ILE A 81 0.32 -1.14 -3.59
C ILE A 81 1.20 0.08 -3.40
N VAL A 82 0.59 1.22 -3.07
CA VAL A 82 1.30 2.50 -2.98
C VAL A 82 1.34 2.95 -1.53
N ASP A 83 2.54 3.33 -1.08
CA ASP A 83 2.81 3.89 0.24
C ASP A 83 2.92 5.42 0.16
N SER A 84 1.78 6.11 -0.02
CA SER A 84 1.75 7.56 -0.18
C SER A 84 1.39 8.27 1.12
N GLN A 85 1.98 9.44 1.36
CA GLN A 85 1.73 10.19 2.59
C GLN A 85 0.31 10.77 2.66
N ALA A 86 -0.30 11.02 1.51
CA ALA A 86 -1.61 11.64 1.42
C ALA A 86 -2.69 10.56 1.42
N VAL A 87 -3.14 10.19 2.62
CA VAL A 87 -4.18 9.18 2.86
C VAL A 87 -5.06 9.57 4.06
N THR A 88 -6.34 9.25 4.01
CA THR A 88 -7.27 9.44 5.13
C THR A 88 -8.47 8.48 5.06
N LEU A 89 -9.10 8.22 6.21
CA LEU A 89 -10.37 7.50 6.31
C LEU A 89 -11.52 8.47 6.53
N VAL A 90 -12.59 8.29 5.75
CA VAL A 90 -13.81 9.09 5.84
C VAL A 90 -14.99 8.15 6.11
N PRO A 91 -15.87 8.42 7.10
CA PRO A 91 -17.12 7.71 7.24
C PRO A 91 -17.92 7.75 5.93
N GLU A 92 -18.43 6.61 5.47
CA GLU A 92 -19.13 6.49 4.18
C GLU A 92 -20.27 7.52 4.04
N LYS A 93 -21.00 7.78 5.12
CA LYS A 93 -22.09 8.77 5.18
C LYS A 93 -21.66 10.22 4.98
N LEU A 94 -20.36 10.51 5.13
CA LEU A 94 -19.76 11.83 4.99
C LEU A 94 -18.88 11.92 3.74
N PHE A 95 -18.77 10.83 2.96
CA PHE A 95 -17.94 10.78 1.76
C PHE A 95 -18.72 11.29 0.54
N GLU A 96 -18.11 12.22 -0.18
CA GLU A 96 -18.58 12.72 -1.47
C GLU A 96 -17.40 12.64 -2.45
N GLU A 97 -17.55 11.84 -3.51
CA GLU A 97 -16.46 11.55 -4.46
C GLU A 97 -15.91 12.82 -5.13
N THR A 98 -16.80 13.77 -5.46
CA THR A 98 -16.44 15.07 -6.04
C THR A 98 -15.60 15.95 -5.10
N LEU A 99 -15.65 15.70 -3.79
CA LEU A 99 -14.91 16.42 -2.76
C LEU A 99 -13.70 15.63 -2.23
N ALA A 100 -13.44 14.42 -2.73
CA ALA A 100 -12.38 13.55 -2.22
C ALA A 100 -11.00 14.24 -2.17
N GLY A 101 -10.64 14.96 -3.22
CA GLY A 101 -9.38 15.72 -3.26
C GLY A 101 -9.33 16.87 -2.25
N GLU A 102 -10.47 17.52 -1.96
CA GLU A 102 -10.54 18.54 -0.90
C GLU A 102 -10.44 17.93 0.49
N MET A 103 -11.13 16.81 0.73
CA MET A 103 -11.03 16.06 1.98
C MET A 103 -9.57 15.67 2.26
N LEU A 104 -8.86 15.21 1.24
CA LEU A 104 -7.45 14.86 1.33
C LEU A 104 -6.58 16.07 1.69
N ARG A 105 -6.74 17.22 1.00
CA ARG A 105 -6.01 18.47 1.31
C ARG A 105 -6.23 18.98 2.73
N ARG A 106 -7.41 18.74 3.31
CA ARG A 106 -7.73 19.15 4.68
C ARG A 106 -7.14 18.20 5.72
N ALA A 107 -7.00 16.92 5.39
CA ALA A 107 -6.50 15.90 6.30
C ALA A 107 -4.97 15.79 6.31
N CYS A 108 -4.31 16.03 5.17
CA CYS A 108 -2.88 15.79 5.00
C CYS A 108 -2.23 16.78 4.03
N ALA A 109 -0.89 16.79 4.00
CA ALA A 109 -0.14 17.56 3.03
C ALA A 109 -0.28 16.91 1.63
N PHE A 110 -1.05 17.54 0.75
CA PHE A 110 -1.31 17.03 -0.61
C PHE A 110 -1.05 18.14 -1.65
N PRO A 111 -0.06 17.97 -2.56
CA PRO A 111 0.31 19.00 -3.54
C PRO A 111 -0.73 19.20 -4.65
N GLY A 112 -1.67 18.27 -4.84
CA GLY A 112 -2.77 18.39 -5.81
C GLY A 112 -2.45 17.89 -7.22
N THR A 113 -1.22 17.46 -7.49
CA THR A 113 -0.79 16.92 -8.79
C THR A 113 -1.11 15.45 -8.97
N ASP A 114 -1.26 14.71 -7.87
CA ASP A 114 -1.41 13.26 -7.92
C ASP A 114 -2.87 12.87 -8.13
N ARG A 115 -3.09 11.68 -8.67
CA ARG A 115 -4.43 11.13 -8.86
C ARG A 115 -5.04 10.81 -7.51
N VAL A 116 -6.24 11.31 -7.26
CA VAL A 116 -7.01 10.95 -6.06
C VAL A 116 -7.81 9.68 -6.32
N CYS A 117 -7.66 8.70 -5.46
CA CYS A 117 -8.39 7.44 -5.45
C CYS A 117 -9.22 7.32 -4.18
N SER A 118 -10.35 6.60 -4.27
CA SER A 118 -11.19 6.29 -3.13
C SER A 118 -11.68 4.85 -3.17
N ARG A 119 -11.73 4.17 -2.02
CA ARG A 119 -12.15 2.78 -1.91
C ARG A 119 -13.00 2.57 -0.66
N LEU A 120 -14.20 2.00 -0.84
CA LEU A 120 -15.02 1.54 0.27
C LEU A 120 -14.37 0.31 0.89
N LEU A 121 -14.13 0.34 2.20
CA LEU A 121 -13.55 -0.77 2.91
C LEU A 121 -14.57 -1.90 3.07
N LYS A 122 -14.09 -3.13 2.88
CA LYS A 122 -14.93 -4.31 3.03
C LYS A 122 -15.45 -4.40 4.48
N ASP A 123 -16.74 -4.72 4.62
CA ASP A 123 -17.41 -4.95 5.91
C ASP A 123 -17.35 -3.76 6.90
N ARG A 124 -17.02 -2.55 6.42
CA ARG A 124 -16.85 -1.34 7.25
C ARG A 124 -17.45 -0.13 6.52
N PRO A 125 -18.25 0.72 7.19
CA PRO A 125 -18.85 1.93 6.57
C PRO A 125 -17.83 3.08 6.52
N LEU A 126 -16.65 2.82 5.95
CA LEU A 126 -15.51 3.73 5.86
C LEU A 126 -14.96 3.70 4.44
N VAL A 127 -14.67 4.88 3.89
CA VAL A 127 -14.02 5.06 2.60
C VAL A 127 -12.60 5.53 2.84
N LEU A 128 -11.64 4.79 2.28
CA LEU A 128 -10.25 5.19 2.23
C LEU A 128 -10.04 6.12 1.05
N VAL A 129 -9.51 7.31 1.28
CA VAL A 129 -9.19 8.31 0.25
C VAL A 129 -7.69 8.54 0.27
N TYR A 130 -7.04 8.42 -0.88
CA TYR A 130 -5.57 8.49 -0.97
C TYR A 130 -5.11 9.05 -2.32
N ALA A 131 -3.90 9.59 -2.33
CA ALA A 131 -3.21 10.06 -3.52
C ALA A 131 -2.35 8.94 -4.13
N VAL A 132 -2.31 8.88 -5.44
CA VAL A 132 -1.44 7.99 -6.22
C VAL A 132 -0.66 8.85 -7.21
N PRO A 133 0.68 8.84 -7.16
CA PRO A 133 1.50 9.51 -8.18
C PRO A 133 1.03 9.17 -9.59
N GLU A 134 0.81 10.19 -10.43
CA GLU A 134 0.25 10.01 -11.77
C GLU A 134 1.09 9.03 -12.61
N GLU A 135 2.42 9.04 -12.43
CA GLU A 135 3.35 8.13 -13.11
C GLU A 135 3.14 6.67 -12.70
N ILE A 136 2.77 6.39 -11.44
CA ILE A 136 2.40 5.04 -10.99
C ILE A 136 1.06 4.64 -11.62
N ALA A 137 0.09 5.57 -11.66
CA ALA A 137 -1.21 5.29 -12.27
C ALA A 137 -1.08 5.01 -13.78
N LEU A 138 -0.24 5.77 -14.48
CA LEU A 138 0.03 5.62 -15.91
C LEU A 138 0.78 4.32 -16.23
N LEU A 139 1.69 3.88 -15.35
CA LEU A 139 2.38 2.59 -15.50
C LEU A 139 1.39 1.42 -15.63
N GLY A 140 0.22 1.51 -14.99
CA GLY A 140 -0.81 0.49 -15.11
C GLY A 140 -1.27 0.25 -16.56
N SER A 141 -1.14 1.26 -17.44
CA SER A 141 -1.50 1.13 -18.86
C SER A 141 -0.53 0.29 -19.69
N SER A 142 0.68 0.04 -19.17
CA SER A 142 1.67 -0.83 -19.82
C SER A 142 1.34 -2.32 -19.65
N PHE A 143 0.50 -2.68 -18.68
CA PHE A 143 0.14 -4.07 -18.38
C PHE A 143 -0.98 -4.58 -19.28
N HIS A 144 -0.98 -5.90 -19.51
CA HIS A 144 -1.99 -6.54 -20.37
C HIS A 144 -3.41 -6.51 -19.76
N ALA A 145 -3.50 -6.67 -18.44
CA ALA A 145 -4.73 -6.63 -17.68
C ALA A 145 -4.88 -5.31 -16.92
N GLU A 146 -6.13 -4.96 -16.57
CA GLU A 146 -6.41 -3.81 -15.71
C GLU A 146 -5.72 -3.96 -14.36
N VAL A 147 -4.96 -2.93 -13.96
CA VAL A 147 -4.24 -2.91 -12.69
C VAL A 147 -5.09 -2.25 -11.62
N LYS A 148 -5.32 -2.97 -10.51
CA LYS A 148 -5.91 -2.37 -9.31
C LYS A 148 -4.83 -1.62 -8.54
N ILE A 149 -5.16 -0.45 -8.02
CA ILE A 149 -4.24 0.33 -7.18
C ILE A 149 -4.81 0.40 -5.78
N LEU A 150 -4.06 -0.10 -4.80
CA LEU A 150 -4.39 -0.08 -3.38
C LEU A 150 -3.40 0.80 -2.64
N HIS A 151 -3.81 1.32 -1.49
CA HIS A 151 -2.91 1.94 -0.53
C HIS A 151 -2.44 0.89 0.51
N THR A 152 -1.22 1.02 1.02
CA THR A 152 -0.67 0.12 2.08
C THR A 152 -1.61 -0.02 3.27
N LEU A 153 -2.21 1.09 3.71
CA LEU A 153 -3.21 1.10 4.78
C LEU A 153 -4.43 0.19 4.54
N GLU A 154 -4.89 -0.03 3.31
CA GLU A 154 -5.95 -1.02 3.03
C GLU A 154 -5.47 -2.44 3.33
N CYS A 155 -4.21 -2.75 3.03
CA CYS A 155 -3.58 -4.02 3.37
C CYS A 155 -3.45 -4.20 4.89
N LEU A 156 -3.04 -3.15 5.61
CA LEU A 156 -2.94 -3.18 7.08
C LEU A 156 -4.31 -3.38 7.75
N ILE A 157 -5.35 -2.72 7.25
CA ILE A 157 -6.73 -2.92 7.71
C ILE A 157 -7.18 -4.36 7.41
N SER A 158 -6.92 -4.87 6.21
CA SER A 158 -7.27 -6.25 5.85
C SER A 158 -6.53 -7.29 6.71
N LEU A 159 -5.28 -7.01 7.09
CA LEU A 159 -4.51 -7.84 8.01
C LEU A 159 -5.14 -7.85 9.42
N SER A 160 -5.67 -6.71 9.85
CA SER A 160 -6.33 -6.60 11.14
C SER A 160 -7.58 -7.49 11.26
N ASP A 161 -8.28 -7.74 10.15
CA ASP A 161 -9.45 -8.63 10.13
C ASP A 161 -9.07 -10.10 10.42
N GLN A 162 -7.78 -10.45 10.34
CA GLN A 162 -7.26 -11.78 10.68
C GLN A 162 -6.90 -11.94 12.16
N VAL A 163 -6.87 -10.83 12.91
CA VAL A 163 -6.63 -10.86 14.36
C VAL A 163 -7.88 -11.39 15.07
N ARG A 164 -7.69 -12.12 16.18
CA ARG A 164 -8.81 -12.74 16.91
C ARG A 164 -9.72 -11.66 17.48
N ALA A 165 -11.04 -11.86 17.37
CA ALA A 165 -12.03 -10.92 17.91
C ALA A 165 -11.86 -10.63 19.42
N SER A 166 -11.37 -11.61 20.21
CA SER A 166 -11.06 -11.40 21.63
C SER A 166 -9.98 -10.36 21.87
N ASP A 167 -9.04 -10.20 20.94
CA ASP A 167 -7.96 -9.24 21.03
C ASP A 167 -8.48 -7.85 20.64
N HIS A 168 -9.32 -7.76 19.59
CA HIS A 168 -10.02 -6.52 19.23
C HIS A 168 -10.82 -5.91 20.39
N GLN A 169 -11.49 -6.74 21.19
CA GLN A 169 -12.22 -6.29 22.38
C GLN A 169 -11.31 -5.66 23.45
N ARG A 170 -10.05 -6.06 23.54
CA ARG A 170 -9.06 -5.51 24.48
C ARG A 170 -8.37 -4.24 23.97
N GLY A 171 -8.55 -3.93 22.69
CA GLY A 171 -7.79 -2.92 21.99
C GLY A 171 -6.51 -3.50 21.39
N VAL A 172 -6.33 -3.29 20.09
CA VAL A 172 -5.14 -3.72 19.34
C VAL A 172 -4.54 -2.52 18.63
N ILE A 173 -3.22 -2.41 18.70
CA ILE A 173 -2.43 -1.49 17.89
C ILE A 173 -1.60 -2.34 16.94
N LEU A 174 -1.78 -2.10 15.64
CA LEU A 174 -0.94 -2.63 14.59
C LEU A 174 -0.07 -1.49 14.08
N ALA A 175 1.24 -1.68 14.07
CA ALA A 175 2.18 -0.73 13.51
C ALA A 175 2.98 -1.42 12.40
N GLU A 176 2.82 -0.95 11.16
CA GLU A 176 3.71 -1.30 10.07
C GLU A 176 4.85 -0.29 10.05
N ILE A 177 6.08 -0.78 10.14
CA ILE A 177 7.27 0.07 10.21
C ILE A 177 8.13 -0.24 8.99
N GLN A 178 8.36 0.78 8.17
CA GLN A 178 9.25 0.76 7.02
C GLN A 178 10.43 1.72 7.28
N PRO A 179 11.50 1.71 6.45
CA PRO A 179 12.66 2.58 6.70
C PRO A 179 12.34 4.08 6.81
N TYR A 180 11.33 4.56 6.09
CA TYR A 180 10.98 5.98 5.98
C TYR A 180 9.53 6.31 6.37
N THR A 181 8.73 5.30 6.68
CA THR A 181 7.29 5.47 6.93
C THR A 181 6.83 4.54 8.03
N MET A 182 5.75 4.93 8.70
CA MET A 182 5.07 4.14 9.70
C MET A 182 3.56 4.33 9.57
N ASP A 183 2.85 3.23 9.35
CA ASP A 183 1.41 3.18 9.50
C ASP A 183 1.06 2.66 10.88
N ILE A 184 0.22 3.39 11.61
CA ILE A 184 -0.37 2.91 12.86
C ILE A 184 -1.88 2.79 12.71
N LEU A 185 -2.41 1.62 13.05
CA LEU A 185 -3.82 1.30 13.06
C LEU A 185 -4.23 0.89 14.48
N VAL A 186 -5.22 1.57 15.03
CA VAL A 186 -5.76 1.25 16.35
C VAL A 186 -7.21 0.81 16.25
N ILE A 187 -7.48 -0.37 16.77
CA ILE A 187 -8.79 -1.02 16.77
C ILE A 187 -9.22 -1.21 18.23
N MET A 188 -10.44 -0.79 18.57
CA MET A 188 -11.02 -1.07 19.88
C MET A 188 -12.49 -1.46 19.74
N GLY A 189 -12.83 -2.65 20.24
CA GLY A 189 -14.10 -3.31 19.93
C GLY A 189 -14.15 -3.65 18.44
N ASP A 190 -15.27 -3.37 17.78
CA ASP A 190 -15.47 -3.74 16.37
C ASP A 190 -15.02 -2.65 15.36
N GLY A 191 -14.41 -1.57 15.85
CA GLY A 191 -14.16 -0.37 15.05
C GLY A 191 -12.71 0.08 15.00
N ILE A 192 -12.33 0.67 13.86
CA ILE A 192 -11.12 1.48 13.72
C ILE A 192 -11.33 2.77 14.53
N ARG A 193 -10.42 3.05 15.45
CA ARG A 193 -10.46 4.24 16.32
C ARG A 193 -9.54 5.33 15.83
N LEU A 194 -8.38 4.92 15.34
CA LEU A 194 -7.39 5.82 14.79
C LEU A 194 -6.61 5.08 13.72
N THR A 195 -6.29 5.80 12.66
CA THR A 195 -5.25 5.42 11.73
C THR A 195 -4.43 6.64 11.43
N ASN A 196 -3.10 6.51 11.36
CA ASN A 196 -2.23 7.57 10.89
C ASN A 196 -1.06 6.98 10.12
N HIS A 197 -0.61 7.75 9.14
CA HIS A 197 0.57 7.48 8.36
C HIS A 197 1.62 8.55 8.69
N TYR A 198 2.80 8.15 9.13
CA TYR A 198 3.86 9.05 9.58
C TYR A 198 5.13 8.88 8.73
N PRO A 199 5.74 9.98 8.26
CA PRO A 199 7.10 9.92 7.74
C PRO A 199 8.08 9.77 8.92
N LEU A 200 9.03 8.84 8.79
CA LEU A 200 10.11 8.62 9.74
C LEU A 200 11.41 9.22 9.21
N LYS A 201 12.11 10.00 10.05
CA LYS A 201 13.45 10.52 9.76
C LYS A 201 14.52 9.70 10.46
N ASP A 202 14.23 9.22 11.66
CA ASP A 202 15.13 8.36 12.42
C ASP A 202 14.35 7.37 13.31
N PRO A 203 15.00 6.32 13.84
CA PRO A 203 14.33 5.29 14.64
C PRO A 203 13.60 5.79 15.89
N SER A 204 13.94 6.96 16.42
CA SER A 204 13.27 7.53 17.60
C SER A 204 11.89 8.10 17.28
N ASP A 205 11.63 8.47 16.02
CA ASP A 205 10.31 8.93 15.56
C ASP A 205 9.25 7.84 15.75
N PHE A 206 9.59 6.57 15.48
CA PHE A 206 8.69 5.44 15.72
C PHE A 206 8.21 5.38 17.19
N ILE A 207 9.14 5.56 18.13
CA ILE A 207 8.83 5.53 19.57
C ILE A 207 7.93 6.72 19.92
N TYR A 208 8.28 7.91 19.45
CA TYR A 208 7.51 9.12 19.68
C TYR A 208 6.08 8.99 19.17
N HIS A 209 5.90 8.58 17.91
CA HIS A 209 4.58 8.47 17.28
C HIS A 209 3.72 7.41 17.97
N THR A 210 4.31 6.25 18.30
CA THR A 210 3.59 5.18 19.01
C THR A 210 3.09 5.64 20.38
N LEU A 211 3.97 6.24 21.19
CA LEU A 211 3.60 6.72 22.52
C LEU A 211 2.59 7.88 22.46
N ASN A 212 2.74 8.77 21.48
CA ASN A 212 1.81 9.87 21.30
C ASN A 212 0.41 9.38 20.88
N THR A 213 0.35 8.37 20.00
CA THR A 213 -0.91 7.70 19.64
C THR A 213 -1.56 7.04 20.85
N MET A 214 -0.79 6.33 21.69
CA MET A 214 -1.33 5.73 22.92
C MET A 214 -1.83 6.78 23.92
N ARG A 215 -1.19 7.95 24.00
CA ARG A 215 -1.62 9.05 24.88
C ARG A 215 -2.89 9.74 24.37
N GLN A 216 -3.13 9.74 23.06
CA GLN A 216 -4.27 10.41 22.44
C GLN A 216 -5.59 9.64 22.63
N LEU A 217 -5.50 8.32 22.78
CA LEU A 217 -6.64 7.40 22.91
C LEU A 217 -7.04 7.17 24.38
#